data_AF-A0AAF0XNW6-F1
#
_entry.id   AF-A0AAF0XNW6-F1
#
_cell.length_a   1.000
_cell.length_b   1.000
_cell.length_c   1.000
_cell.angle_alpha   90.00
_cell.angle_beta   90.00
_cell.angle_gamma   90.00
#
_symmetry.space_group_name_H-M   'P 1'
#
loop_
_entity.id
_entity.type
_entity.pdbx_description
1 polymer ?
#
loop_
_entity_poly.entity_id
_entity_poly.type
_entity_poly.pdbx_seq_one_letter_code
_entity_poly.pdbx_strand_id
1 'polypeptide(L)'
;MVAGLINANPIVYEKKERRPRTGSVVLEDEYAVESIDHMVVFSLTFLHHIRDIKDPEHPYSLEDLKVITEDAIEVDDKRSYVRVTFTPTVEHCSMATVIGLCLRVKLMRSLPSRYKVDIRVAPGTHATEAAVNKQLNDKERVAAALENPNLVDMVDDCLAPSFE
;
A
#
# COMPACT_ATOMS: atom_id res chain seq x y z
N MET A 1 -7.63 21.30 29.15
CA MET A 1 -8.65 21.78 28.19
C MET A 1 -8.01 21.82 26.82
N VAL A 2 -8.61 21.08 25.88
CA VAL A 2 -8.38 21.03 24.43
C VAL A 2 -6.97 20.68 23.96
N ALA A 3 -6.71 19.38 23.80
CA ALA A 3 -5.68 18.92 22.86
C ALA A 3 -6.13 19.38 21.46
N GLY A 4 -5.41 20.36 20.89
CA GLY A 4 -5.67 20.80 19.54
C GLY A 4 -5.56 19.61 18.61
N LEU A 5 -6.60 19.35 17.81
CA LEU A 5 -6.50 18.42 16.70
C LEU A 5 -5.48 18.99 15.72
N ILE A 6 -4.26 18.44 15.74
CA ILE A 6 -3.14 18.84 14.87
C ILE A 6 -3.40 18.41 13.42
N ASN A 7 -4.39 17.54 13.19
CA ASN A 7 -4.66 16.96 11.90
C ASN A 7 -5.90 17.61 11.27
N ALA A 8 -5.68 18.58 10.39
CA ALA A 8 -6.74 19.11 9.53
C ALA A 8 -7.30 17.98 8.67
N ASN A 9 -8.61 17.99 8.43
CA ASN A 9 -9.30 16.93 7.67
C ASN A 9 -8.60 16.72 6.32
N PRO A 10 -8.15 15.50 5.97
CA PRO A 10 -7.39 15.29 4.75
C PRO A 10 -8.26 15.55 3.50
N ILE A 11 -7.61 16.02 2.43
CA ILE A 11 -8.26 16.26 1.14
C ILE A 11 -8.58 14.89 0.53
N VAL A 12 -9.87 14.55 0.47
CA VAL A 12 -10.36 13.33 -0.19
C VAL A 12 -10.43 13.58 -1.70
N TYR A 13 -9.74 12.76 -2.48
CA TYR A 13 -9.77 12.83 -3.94
C TYR A 13 -10.88 11.95 -4.51
N GLU A 14 -11.52 12.38 -5.61
CA GLU A 14 -12.48 11.52 -6.33
C GLU A 14 -11.82 10.22 -6.78
N LYS A 15 -12.42 9.08 -6.39
CA LYS A 15 -11.98 7.74 -6.79
C LYS A 15 -11.98 7.64 -8.32
N LYS A 16 -10.85 7.23 -8.90
CA LYS A 16 -10.79 6.87 -10.33
C LYS A 16 -11.73 5.69 -10.55
N GLU A 17 -12.63 5.82 -11.51
CA GLU A 17 -13.67 4.83 -11.79
C GLU A 17 -13.04 3.43 -11.93
N ARG A 18 -13.50 2.48 -11.11
CA ARG A 18 -13.10 1.07 -11.21
C ARG A 18 -13.41 0.64 -12.63
N ARG A 19 -12.41 0.35 -13.47
CA ARG A 19 -12.69 -0.41 -14.68
C ARG A 19 -13.13 -1.79 -14.22
N PRO A 20 -14.42 -2.17 -14.34
CA PRO A 20 -14.77 -3.56 -14.18
C PRO A 20 -13.95 -4.33 -15.21
N ARG A 21 -13.54 -5.55 -14.86
CA ARG A 21 -13.13 -6.52 -15.88
C ARG A 21 -14.35 -6.77 -16.76
N THR A 22 -14.58 -5.91 -17.74
CA THR A 22 -15.45 -6.22 -18.86
C THR A 22 -14.67 -7.24 -19.68
N GLY A 23 -14.96 -8.50 -19.43
CA GLY A 23 -14.73 -9.54 -20.42
C GLY A 23 -15.50 -9.16 -21.67
N SER A 24 -14.82 -8.49 -22.59
CA SER A 24 -15.16 -8.49 -24.00
C SER A 24 -13.96 -9.04 -24.73
N VAL A 25 -13.81 -10.35 -24.60
CA VAL A 25 -13.09 -11.15 -25.59
C VAL A 25 -13.92 -11.03 -26.87
N VAL A 26 -13.58 -10.05 -27.70
CA VAL A 26 -14.00 -10.10 -29.11
C VAL A 26 -13.05 -11.09 -29.75
N LEU A 27 -13.60 -12.27 -30.06
CA LEU A 27 -12.91 -13.41 -30.64
C LEU A 27 -12.49 -13.09 -32.08
N GLU A 28 -11.28 -12.56 -32.29
CA GLU A 28 -10.62 -12.56 -33.61
C GLU A 28 -9.10 -12.67 -33.45
N ASP A 29 -8.60 -13.76 -32.84
CA ASP A 29 -7.35 -14.45 -33.25
C ASP A 29 -7.09 -15.68 -32.35
N GLU A 30 -7.29 -16.89 -32.85
CA GLU A 30 -7.19 -18.15 -32.09
C GLU A 30 -5.74 -18.64 -31.83
N TYR A 31 -4.73 -17.81 -32.11
CA TYR A 31 -3.31 -18.16 -31.88
C TYR A 31 -2.46 -17.04 -31.26
N ALA A 32 -3.05 -15.88 -30.95
CA ALA A 32 -2.38 -14.89 -30.11
C ALA A 32 -2.61 -15.27 -28.65
N VAL A 33 -1.67 -16.01 -28.05
CA VAL A 33 -1.52 -16.00 -26.60
C VAL A 33 -1.09 -14.58 -26.24
N GLU A 34 -2.02 -13.63 -26.18
CA GLU A 34 -1.80 -12.39 -25.46
C GLU A 34 -1.69 -12.81 -24.01
N SER A 35 -0.46 -13.16 -23.62
CA SER A 35 -0.06 -13.35 -22.25
C SER A 35 -0.42 -12.06 -21.55
N ILE A 36 -1.62 -12.01 -20.96
CA ILE A 36 -2.06 -10.90 -20.14
C ILE A 36 -0.91 -10.71 -19.17
N ASP A 37 -0.17 -9.63 -19.36
CA ASP A 37 1.15 -9.45 -18.78
C ASP A 37 1.01 -9.82 -17.31
N HIS A 38 1.64 -10.91 -16.86
CA HIS A 38 1.45 -11.38 -15.49
C HIS A 38 1.74 -10.24 -14.50
N MET A 39 2.62 -9.31 -14.91
CA MET A 39 2.91 -8.03 -14.28
C MET A 39 1.72 -7.08 -14.18
N VAL A 40 0.90 -6.92 -15.23
CA VAL A 40 -0.30 -6.06 -15.24
C VAL A 40 -1.41 -6.67 -14.39
N VAL A 41 -1.66 -7.99 -14.50
CA VAL A 41 -2.64 -8.68 -13.63
C VAL A 41 -2.21 -8.60 -12.18
N PHE A 42 -0.92 -8.83 -11.91
CA PHE A 42 -0.36 -8.76 -10.58
C PHE A 42 -0.44 -7.35 -10.02
N SER A 43 -0.05 -6.32 -10.78
CA SER A 43 -0.16 -4.91 -10.37
C SER A 43 -1.61 -4.49 -10.09
N LEU A 44 -2.58 -4.90 -10.92
CA LEU A 44 -4.00 -4.61 -10.68
C LEU A 44 -4.55 -5.32 -9.44
N THR A 45 -4.19 -6.59 -9.24
CA THR A 45 -4.61 -7.37 -8.06
C THR A 45 -3.94 -6.84 -6.78
N PHE A 46 -2.69 -6.39 -6.92
CA PHE A 46 -1.88 -5.77 -5.88
C PHE A 46 -2.47 -4.42 -5.44
N LEU A 47 -2.81 -3.55 -6.39
CA LEU A 47 -3.56 -2.33 -6.13
C LEU A 47 -4.88 -2.62 -5.44
N HIS A 48 -5.63 -3.62 -5.92
CA HIS A 48 -6.88 -4.01 -5.26
C HIS A 48 -6.67 -4.35 -3.77
N HIS A 49 -5.60 -5.08 -3.42
CA HIS A 49 -5.33 -5.45 -2.03
C HIS A 49 -4.83 -4.32 -1.15
N ILE A 50 -4.23 -3.28 -1.74
CA ILE A 50 -3.59 -2.19 -1.00
C ILE A 50 -4.51 -0.98 -0.87
N ARG A 51 -5.40 -0.78 -1.85
CA ARG A 51 -6.43 0.27 -1.85
C ARG A 51 -7.40 0.12 -0.68
N ASP A 52 -7.72 -1.11 -0.29
CA ASP A 52 -8.65 -1.38 0.80
C ASP A 52 -8.04 -1.14 2.20
N ILE A 53 -6.74 -0.85 2.29
CA ILE A 53 -6.10 -0.54 3.58
C ILE A 53 -6.66 0.79 4.09
N LYS A 54 -7.14 0.77 5.33
CA LYS A 54 -7.64 1.96 6.02
C LYS A 54 -6.48 2.74 6.64
N ASP A 55 -6.65 4.06 6.70
CA ASP A 55 -5.75 4.90 7.48
C ASP A 55 -5.96 4.63 9.00
N PRO A 56 -4.88 4.55 9.80
CA PRO A 56 -4.99 4.31 11.24
C PRO A 56 -5.61 5.49 12.02
N GLU A 57 -5.61 6.70 11.46
CA GLU A 57 -6.16 7.90 12.11
C GLU A 57 -7.52 8.30 11.55
N HIS A 58 -7.82 7.95 10.29
CA HIS A 58 -9.03 8.37 9.59
C HIS A 58 -9.80 7.19 8.99
N PRO A 59 -11.14 7.26 8.90
CA PRO A 59 -11.96 6.20 8.29
C PRO A 59 -11.82 6.09 6.76
N TYR A 60 -10.83 6.76 6.16
CA TYR A 60 -10.60 6.80 4.71
C TYR A 60 -9.58 5.76 4.28
N SER A 61 -9.70 5.29 3.03
CA SER A 61 -8.73 4.39 2.42
C SER A 61 -7.46 5.14 1.99
N LEU A 62 -6.31 4.45 1.95
CA LEU A 62 -5.05 5.03 1.46
C LEU A 62 -5.16 5.56 0.02
N GLU A 63 -6.06 5.01 -0.80
CA GLU A 63 -6.36 5.51 -2.13
C GLU A 63 -7.09 6.87 -2.12
N ASP A 64 -8.06 7.03 -1.24
CA ASP A 64 -8.85 8.26 -1.10
C ASP A 64 -7.99 9.45 -0.72
N LEU A 65 -6.94 9.15 0.05
CA LEU A 65 -5.94 10.09 0.53
C LEU A 65 -4.78 10.30 -0.45
N LYS A 66 -4.79 9.64 -1.63
CA LYS A 66 -3.66 9.59 -2.58
C LYS A 66 -2.33 9.20 -1.93
N VAL A 67 -2.36 8.43 -0.84
CA VAL A 67 -1.16 7.94 -0.18
C VAL A 67 -0.42 6.94 -1.08
N ILE A 68 -1.17 6.23 -1.94
CA ILE A 68 -0.62 5.25 -2.87
C ILE A 68 -1.24 5.48 -4.25
N THR A 69 -0.41 5.48 -5.28
CA THR A 69 -0.81 5.59 -6.69
C THR A 69 -0.31 4.38 -7.47
N GLU A 70 -0.94 4.10 -8.61
CA GLU A 70 -0.56 2.97 -9.48
C GLU A 70 0.89 3.12 -9.98
N ASP A 71 1.30 4.35 -10.28
CA ASP A 71 2.64 4.68 -10.78
C ASP A 71 3.73 4.57 -9.72
N ALA A 72 3.36 4.54 -8.43
CA ALA A 72 4.30 4.45 -7.32
C ALA A 72 4.68 3.00 -6.96
N ILE A 73 4.17 2.03 -7.73
CA ILE A 73 4.38 0.60 -7.52
C ILE A 73 5.22 0.05 -8.67
N GLU A 74 6.40 -0.47 -8.34
CA GLU A 74 7.30 -1.13 -9.27
C GLU A 74 7.36 -2.63 -8.95
N VAL A 75 6.99 -3.48 -9.92
CA VAL A 75 7.05 -4.93 -9.78
C VAL A 75 8.00 -5.50 -10.82
N ASP A 76 9.05 -6.20 -10.36
CA ASP A 76 9.98 -6.95 -11.21
C ASP A 76 9.86 -8.45 -10.90
N ASP A 77 9.14 -9.17 -11.75
CA ASP A 77 8.94 -10.62 -11.60
C ASP A 77 10.24 -11.41 -11.79
N LYS A 78 11.11 -10.99 -12.71
CA LYS A 78 12.38 -11.67 -13.03
C LYS A 78 13.33 -11.65 -11.84
N ARG A 79 13.38 -10.53 -11.12
CA ARG A 79 14.18 -10.38 -9.89
C ARG A 79 13.41 -10.75 -8.63
N SER A 80 12.13 -11.10 -8.75
CA SER A 80 11.20 -11.30 -7.63
C SER A 80 11.31 -10.17 -6.62
N TYR A 81 11.16 -8.94 -7.11
CA TYR A 81 11.31 -7.71 -6.33
C TYR A 81 10.10 -6.82 -6.53
N VAL A 82 9.59 -6.28 -5.43
CA VAL A 82 8.47 -5.33 -5.42
C VAL A 82 8.91 -4.12 -4.64
N ARG A 83 8.84 -2.95 -5.26
CA ARG A 83 9.02 -1.68 -4.59
C ARG A 83 7.71 -0.92 -4.55
N VAL A 84 7.37 -0.43 -3.37
CA VAL A 84 6.23 0.47 -3.16
C VAL A 84 6.73 1.79 -2.62
N THR A 85 6.36 2.86 -3.31
CA THR A 85 6.54 4.22 -2.83
C THR A 85 5.20 4.76 -2.35
N PHE A 86 5.13 5.27 -1.14
CA PHE A 86 3.91 5.87 -0.59
C PHE A 86 4.19 7.30 -0.13
N THR A 87 3.16 8.14 -0.21
CA THR A 87 3.21 9.56 0.14
C THR A 87 2.36 9.78 1.38
N PRO A 88 2.92 9.99 2.58
CA PRO A 88 2.12 10.27 3.77
C PRO A 88 1.28 11.53 3.57
N THR A 89 0.09 11.55 4.19
CA THR A 89 -0.87 12.66 4.07
C THR A 89 -0.36 13.98 4.65
N VAL A 90 0.57 13.92 5.61
CA VAL A 90 1.14 15.08 6.30
C VAL A 90 2.64 14.88 6.53
N GLU A 91 3.42 15.96 6.38
CA GLU A 91 4.88 15.97 6.49
C GLU A 91 5.41 15.56 7.88
N HIS A 92 4.56 15.62 8.91
CA HIS A 92 4.84 15.22 10.29
C HIS A 92 3.99 14.03 10.77
N CYS A 93 3.48 13.21 9.86
CA CYS A 93 2.68 12.04 10.21
C CYS A 93 3.49 11.05 11.08
N SER A 94 3.14 10.92 12.36
CA SER A 94 3.67 9.91 13.27
C SER A 94 3.30 8.48 12.84
N MET A 95 2.19 8.35 12.10
CA MET A 95 1.65 7.09 11.60
C MET A 95 2.24 6.66 10.25
N ALA A 96 3.17 7.42 9.64
CA ALA A 96 3.82 7.03 8.40
C ALA A 96 4.52 5.66 8.49
N THR A 97 5.12 5.37 9.65
CA THR A 97 5.74 4.06 9.92
C THR A 97 4.69 2.95 10.05
N VAL A 98 3.53 3.23 10.63
CA VAL A 98 2.44 2.26 10.78
C VAL A 98 1.81 1.95 9.41
N ILE A 99 1.54 2.98 8.60
CA ILE A 99 1.07 2.83 7.22
C ILE A 99 2.04 1.95 6.41
N GLY A 100 3.35 2.23 6.50
CA GLY A 100 4.38 1.41 5.87
C GLY A 100 4.41 -0.03 6.38
N LEU A 101 4.16 -0.25 7.68
CA LEU A 101 4.08 -1.59 8.27
C LEU A 101 2.84 -2.35 7.77
N CYS A 102 1.67 -1.70 7.73
CA CYS A 102 0.44 -2.26 7.17
C CYS A 102 0.66 -2.72 5.72
N LEU A 103 1.28 -1.86 4.90
CA LEU A 103 1.66 -2.22 3.53
C LEU A 103 2.55 -3.44 3.52
N ARG A 104 3.60 -3.46 4.34
CA ARG A 104 4.54 -4.57 4.38
C ARG A 104 3.86 -5.89 4.74
N VAL A 105 3.03 -5.88 5.77
CA VAL A 105 2.30 -7.07 6.22
C VAL A 105 1.30 -7.55 5.17
N LYS A 106 0.54 -6.64 4.56
CA LYS A 106 -0.40 -7.00 3.48
C LYS A 106 0.32 -7.66 2.31
N LEU A 107 1.46 -7.12 1.91
CA LEU A 107 2.27 -7.68 0.83
C LEU A 107 2.90 -9.02 1.19
N MET A 108 3.41 -9.17 2.41
CA MET A 108 3.92 -10.45 2.87
C MET A 108 2.85 -11.53 2.96
N ARG A 109 1.59 -11.16 3.27
CA ARG A 109 0.45 -12.10 3.33
C ARG A 109 -0.12 -12.43 1.94
N SER A 110 -0.15 -11.47 1.03
CA SER A 110 -0.74 -11.64 -0.31
C SER A 110 0.23 -12.18 -1.36
N LEU A 111 1.54 -11.97 -1.18
CA LEU A 111 2.55 -12.36 -2.17
C LEU A 111 3.33 -13.61 -1.73
N PRO A 112 3.76 -14.46 -2.67
CA PRO A 112 4.68 -15.56 -2.36
C PRO A 112 5.98 -15.04 -1.73
N SER A 113 6.52 -15.78 -0.76
CA SER A 113 7.75 -15.42 -0.02
C SER A 113 9.01 -15.27 -0.88
N ARG A 114 8.95 -15.64 -2.17
CA ARG A 114 10.02 -15.37 -3.15
C ARG A 114 10.22 -13.88 -3.41
N TYR A 115 9.17 -13.07 -3.25
CA TYR A 115 9.23 -11.64 -3.52
C TYR A 115 9.88 -10.87 -2.38
N LYS A 116 10.88 -10.07 -2.73
CA LYS A 116 11.50 -9.09 -1.83
C LYS A 116 10.70 -7.80 -1.91
N VAL A 117 10.07 -7.44 -0.80
CA VAL A 117 9.29 -6.20 -0.65
C VAL A 117 10.19 -5.09 -0.11
N ASP A 118 10.29 -3.99 -0.84
CA ASP A 118 10.98 -2.73 -0.47
C ASP A 118 9.93 -1.62 -0.39
N ILE A 119 9.81 -0.99 0.77
CA ILE A 119 8.82 0.08 0.99
C ILE A 119 9.55 1.37 1.29
N ARG A 120 9.15 2.44 0.61
CA ARG A 120 9.76 3.75 0.72
C ARG A 120 8.71 4.85 0.80
N VAL A 121 9.03 5.86 1.59
CA VAL A 121 8.35 7.15 1.56
C VAL A 121 8.82 7.91 0.33
N ALA A 122 7.89 8.59 -0.35
CA ALA A 122 8.18 9.45 -1.49
C ALA A 122 9.15 10.58 -1.07
N PRO A 123 10.19 10.86 -1.87
CA PRO A 123 11.23 11.82 -1.48
C PRO A 123 10.66 13.23 -1.33
N GLY A 124 11.01 13.91 -0.24
CA GLY A 124 10.59 15.27 0.06
C GLY A 124 9.17 15.39 0.64
N THR A 125 8.51 14.27 0.96
CA THR A 125 7.12 14.27 1.45
C THR A 125 7.00 14.09 2.97
N HIS A 126 8.09 13.74 3.66
CA HIS A 126 8.09 13.56 5.11
C HIS A 126 9.38 14.11 5.74
N ALA A 127 9.24 14.84 6.84
CA ALA A 127 10.38 15.46 7.52
C ALA A 127 11.43 14.45 8.02
N THR A 128 11.03 13.19 8.24
CA THR A 128 11.92 12.12 8.70
C THR A 128 11.93 10.91 7.77
N GLU A 129 11.78 11.15 6.46
CA GLU A 129 11.74 10.10 5.42
C GLU A 129 12.86 9.06 5.55
N ALA A 130 14.10 9.49 5.80
CA ALA A 130 15.26 8.61 5.86
C ALA A 130 15.21 7.71 7.10
N ALA A 131 14.71 8.24 8.21
CA ALA A 131 14.50 7.46 9.43
C ALA A 131 13.41 6.42 9.18
N VAL A 132 12.25 6.82 8.67
CA VAL A 132 11.11 5.92 8.35
C VAL A 132 11.54 4.82 7.38
N ASN A 133 12.20 5.17 6.27
CA ASN A 133 12.71 4.20 5.30
C ASN A 133 13.70 3.22 5.93
N LYS A 134 14.56 3.68 6.84
CA LYS A 134 15.47 2.81 7.58
C LYS A 134 14.71 1.85 8.50
N GLN A 135 13.67 2.34 9.19
CA GLN A 135 12.85 1.48 10.07
C GLN A 135 12.10 0.42 9.26
N LEU A 136 11.49 0.83 8.15
CA LEU A 136 10.67 -0.04 7.29
C LEU A 136 11.49 -1.06 6.51
N ASN A 137 12.78 -0.84 6.29
CA ASN A 137 13.67 -1.79 5.61
C ASN A 137 14.48 -2.67 6.55
N ASP A 138 14.51 -2.35 7.85
CA ASP A 138 15.11 -3.17 8.88
C ASP A 138 14.19 -4.36 9.21
N LYS A 139 14.64 -5.57 8.87
CA LYS A 139 13.85 -6.81 9.06
C LYS A 139 13.69 -7.16 10.53
N GLU A 140 14.70 -6.94 11.35
CA GLU A 140 14.67 -7.27 12.77
C GLU A 140 13.72 -6.33 13.50
N ARG A 141 13.77 -5.03 13.17
CA ARG A 141 12.83 -4.06 13.76
C ARG A 141 11.39 -4.32 13.34
N VAL A 142 11.14 -4.66 12.07
CA VAL A 142 9.79 -5.02 11.62
C VAL A 142 9.30 -6.30 12.30
N ALA A 143 10.14 -7.33 12.43
CA ALA A 143 9.77 -8.55 13.14
C ALA A 143 9.41 -8.25 14.60
N ALA A 144 10.24 -7.48 15.31
CA ALA A 144 9.97 -7.06 16.69
C ALA A 144 8.69 -6.22 16.81
N ALA A 145 8.38 -5.38 15.82
CA ALA A 145 7.12 -4.63 15.81
C ALA A 145 5.89 -5.55 15.70
N LEU A 146 6.00 -6.64 14.93
CA LEU A 146 4.94 -7.64 14.76
C LEU A 146 4.83 -8.62 15.94
N GLU A 147 5.74 -8.57 16.91
CA GLU A 147 5.60 -9.28 18.20
C GLU A 147 4.84 -8.44 19.24
N ASN A 148 4.66 -7.14 18.99
CA ASN A 148 3.94 -6.25 19.89
C ASN A 148 2.42 -6.34 19.61
N PRO A 149 1.60 -6.85 20.55
CA PRO A 149 0.17 -7.05 20.31
C PRO A 149 -0.56 -5.75 19.97
N ASN A 150 -0.20 -4.62 20.59
CA ASN A 150 -0.85 -3.34 20.30
C ASN A 150 -0.64 -2.88 18.86
N LEU A 151 0.53 -3.15 18.28
CA LEU A 151 0.83 -2.79 16.89
C LEU A 151 0.18 -3.78 15.93
N VAL A 152 0.17 -5.07 16.27
CA VAL A 152 -0.49 -6.09 15.46
C VAL A 152 -1.98 -5.82 15.36
N ASP A 153 -2.66 -5.51 16.48
CA ASP A 153 -4.08 -5.19 16.50
C ASP A 153 -4.39 -3.98 15.61
N MET A 154 -3.61 -2.89 15.73
CA MET A 154 -3.75 -1.73 14.85
C MET A 154 -3.54 -2.08 13.37
N VAL A 155 -2.53 -2.90 13.07
CA VAL A 155 -2.26 -3.33 11.70
C VAL A 155 -3.41 -4.20 11.17
N ASP A 156 -3.87 -5.18 11.93
CA ASP A 156 -4.98 -6.04 11.53
C ASP A 156 -6.29 -5.26 11.34
N ASP A 157 -6.56 -4.25 12.17
CA ASP A 157 -7.68 -3.32 11.98
C ASP A 157 -7.55 -2.51 10.67
N CYS A 158 -6.34 -2.04 10.35
CA CYS A 158 -6.09 -1.34 9.08
C CYS A 158 -6.21 -2.27 7.86
N LEU A 159 -5.90 -3.56 8.03
CA LEU A 159 -5.97 -4.57 6.99
C LEU A 159 -7.35 -5.25 6.88
N ALA A 160 -8.23 -5.01 7.84
CA ALA A 160 -9.56 -5.59 7.89
C ALA A 160 -10.35 -5.14 6.65
N PRO A 161 -10.94 -6.08 5.90
CA PRO A 161 -11.70 -5.74 4.70
C PRO A 161 -12.88 -4.84 5.07
N SER A 162 -13.00 -3.71 4.38
CA SER A 162 -14.24 -2.93 4.32
C SER A 162 -15.25 -3.73 3.49
N PHE A 163 -15.85 -4.76 4.07
CA PHE A 163 -17.03 -5.37 3.48
C PHE A 163 -18.20 -4.37 3.63
N GLU A 164 -18.45 -3.61 2.58
CA GLU A 164 -19.80 -3.18 2.21
C GLU A 164 -20.21 -3.90 0.93
#